data_AF-A0A2N2WDP4-F1
#
_entry.id   AF-A0A2N2WDP4-F1
#
_cell.length_a   1.000
_cell.length_b   1.000
_cell.length_c   1.000
_cell.angle_alpha   90.00
_cell.angle_beta   90.00
_cell.angle_gamma   90.00
#
_symmetry.space_group_name_H-M   'P 1'
#
loop_
_entity.id
_entity.type
_entity.pdbx_description
1 polymer ?
#
loop_
_entity_poly.entity_id
_entity_poly.type
_entity_poly.pdbx_seq_one_letter_code
_entity_poly.pdbx_strand_id
1 'polypeptide(L)'
;MKRLSTEITELLNKKSTTDFLNAARQFVTLMENGDLDQEEFHKDSHKALSELYRTALELETIELIHSSPESEFKEIDHDELRKMNKNLISNLGKDCFYWGILDPTYTEEDGKPGLGWKISDKEPTQGWLVDDFADIYADLKEELTKIDQIGTDEAIEDALWQLKFGFNHHWGNHCIDAMRVLHYLWYNGKL
;
A
#
# COMPACT_ATOMS: atom_id res chain seq x y z
N MET A 1 -11.63 26.80 8.00
CA MET A 1 -10.69 26.09 7.11
C MET A 1 -10.09 27.10 6.14
N LYS A 2 -8.77 27.10 5.96
CA LYS A 2 -8.15 27.77 4.82
C LYS A 2 -8.72 27.14 3.55
N ARG A 3 -8.99 27.95 2.54
CA ARG A 3 -9.34 27.43 1.22
C ARG A 3 -8.08 26.82 0.60
N LEU A 4 -8.19 25.61 0.06
CA LEU A 4 -7.10 24.95 -0.66
C LEU A 4 -6.65 25.78 -1.86
N SER A 5 -5.39 25.63 -2.24
CA SER A 5 -4.86 26.19 -3.48
C SER A 5 -5.59 25.61 -4.71
N THR A 6 -5.46 26.29 -5.85
CA THR A 6 -6.07 25.82 -7.10
C THR A 6 -5.41 24.51 -7.52
N GLU A 7 -4.10 24.43 -7.36
CA GLU A 7 -3.24 23.30 -7.70
C GLU A 7 -3.66 22.04 -6.94
N ILE A 8 -3.85 22.14 -5.62
CA ILE A 8 -4.29 21.01 -4.78
C ILE A 8 -5.73 20.62 -5.09
N THR A 9 -6.59 21.61 -5.31
CA THR A 9 -7.99 21.34 -5.70
C THR A 9 -8.05 20.60 -7.04
N GLU A 10 -7.27 21.00 -8.03
CA GLU A 10 -7.19 20.32 -9.34
C GLU A 10 -6.64 18.91 -9.20
N LEU A 11 -5.57 18.73 -8.41
CA LEU A 11 -4.95 17.43 -8.18
C LEU A 11 -5.90 16.42 -7.54
N LEU A 12 -6.66 16.83 -6.51
CA LEU A 12 -7.68 15.99 -5.87
C LEU A 12 -8.83 15.63 -6.83
N ASN A 13 -9.21 16.55 -7.71
CA ASN A 13 -10.29 16.36 -8.67
C ASN A 13 -9.88 15.56 -9.92
N LYS A 14 -8.59 15.25 -10.10
CA LYS A 14 -8.18 14.33 -11.17
C LYS A 14 -8.84 12.98 -10.97
N LYS A 15 -9.32 12.40 -12.08
CA LYS A 15 -9.99 11.10 -12.05
C LYS A 15 -9.08 10.00 -11.48
N SER A 16 -7.81 9.99 -11.86
CA SER A 16 -6.80 9.05 -11.32
C SER A 16 -6.69 9.14 -9.81
N THR A 17 -6.53 10.35 -9.27
CA THR A 17 -6.49 10.60 -7.82
C THR A 17 -7.77 10.18 -7.13
N THR A 18 -8.93 10.58 -7.66
CA THR A 18 -10.24 10.24 -7.06
C THR A 18 -10.47 8.72 -7.04
N ASP A 19 -10.20 8.03 -8.15
CA ASP A 19 -10.36 6.58 -8.24
C ASP A 19 -9.44 5.86 -7.24
N PHE A 20 -8.17 6.26 -7.16
CA PHE A 20 -7.22 5.69 -6.21
C PHE A 20 -7.61 5.93 -4.75
N LEU A 21 -7.96 7.17 -4.38
CA LEU A 21 -8.35 7.47 -3.00
C LEU A 21 -9.65 6.73 -2.61
N ASN A 22 -10.55 6.47 -3.56
CA ASN A 22 -11.72 5.63 -3.30
C ASN A 22 -11.31 4.17 -3.03
N ALA A 23 -10.41 3.59 -3.82
CA ALA A 23 -9.91 2.24 -3.61
C ALA A 23 -9.14 2.11 -2.28
N ALA A 24 -8.30 3.09 -1.95
CA ALA A 24 -7.57 3.15 -0.69
C ALA A 24 -8.50 3.22 0.52
N ARG A 25 -9.53 4.09 0.48
CA ARG A 25 -10.54 4.17 1.56
C ARG A 25 -11.35 2.89 1.69
N GLN A 26 -11.70 2.23 0.58
CA GLN A 26 -12.39 0.94 0.60
C GLN A 26 -11.52 -0.15 1.24
N PHE A 27 -10.23 -0.22 0.89
CA PHE A 27 -9.29 -1.15 1.52
C PHE A 27 -9.16 -0.87 3.01
N VAL A 28 -8.92 0.38 3.42
CA VAL A 28 -8.82 0.76 4.84
C VAL A 28 -10.11 0.41 5.60
N THR A 29 -11.27 0.67 5.01
CA THR A 29 -12.57 0.31 5.63
C THR A 29 -12.73 -1.19 5.79
N LEU A 30 -12.31 -1.98 4.79
CA LEU A 30 -12.28 -3.43 4.88
C LEU A 30 -11.41 -3.86 6.05
N MET A 31 -10.17 -3.37 6.11
CA MET A 31 -9.18 -3.67 7.15
C MET A 31 -9.60 -3.29 8.58
N GLU A 32 -10.55 -2.36 8.72
CA GLU A 32 -11.14 -1.95 9.99
C GLU A 32 -12.41 -2.72 10.36
N ASN A 33 -12.95 -3.54 9.46
CA ASN A 33 -14.19 -4.29 9.67
C ASN A 33 -13.94 -5.62 10.40
N GLY A 34 -14.02 -5.64 11.73
CA GLY A 34 -13.79 -6.84 12.56
C GLY A 34 -14.81 -7.98 12.44
N ASP A 35 -15.85 -7.85 11.61
CA ASP A 35 -16.97 -8.80 11.56
C ASP A 35 -16.88 -9.86 10.44
N LEU A 36 -15.87 -9.79 9.57
CA LEU A 36 -15.72 -10.72 8.45
C LEU A 36 -15.25 -12.11 8.89
N ASP A 37 -15.79 -13.15 8.25
CA ASP A 37 -15.21 -14.48 8.36
C ASP A 37 -13.98 -14.65 7.45
N GLN A 38 -13.31 -15.81 7.57
CA GLN A 38 -12.11 -16.09 6.80
C GLN A 38 -12.37 -16.15 5.30
N GLU A 39 -13.48 -16.73 4.83
CA GLU A 39 -13.79 -16.83 3.41
C GLU A 39 -14.06 -15.44 2.81
N GLU A 40 -14.87 -14.63 3.49
CA GLU A 40 -15.17 -13.24 3.14
C GLU A 40 -13.89 -12.40 3.11
N PHE A 41 -13.04 -12.52 4.13
CA PHE A 41 -11.75 -11.84 4.18
C PHE A 41 -10.90 -12.13 2.95
N HIS A 42 -10.70 -13.41 2.60
CA HIS A 42 -9.85 -13.78 1.47
C HIS A 42 -10.42 -13.26 0.15
N LYS A 43 -11.72 -13.39 -0.05
CA LYS A 43 -12.41 -12.98 -1.28
C LYS A 43 -12.42 -11.46 -1.47
N ASP A 44 -12.79 -10.72 -0.43
CA ASP A 44 -12.99 -9.28 -0.52
C ASP A 44 -11.65 -8.54 -0.48
N SER A 45 -10.69 -9.04 0.28
CA SER A 45 -9.33 -8.49 0.26
C SER A 45 -8.66 -8.69 -1.08
N HIS A 46 -8.86 -9.83 -1.76
CA HIS A 46 -8.28 -10.05 -3.08
C HIS A 46 -8.80 -9.01 -4.09
N LYS A 47 -10.11 -8.71 -4.06
CA LYS A 47 -10.71 -7.67 -4.91
C LYS A 47 -10.22 -6.28 -4.53
N ALA A 48 -10.18 -5.95 -3.25
CA ALA A 48 -9.74 -4.66 -2.75
C ALA A 48 -8.29 -4.36 -3.14
N LEU A 49 -7.37 -5.33 -2.94
CA LEU A 49 -5.97 -5.22 -3.36
C LEU A 49 -5.84 -5.09 -4.89
N SER A 50 -6.63 -5.85 -5.66
CA SER A 50 -6.61 -5.75 -7.12
C SER A 50 -6.99 -4.35 -7.62
N GLU A 51 -8.06 -3.77 -7.06
CA GLU A 51 -8.52 -2.43 -7.44
C GLU A 51 -7.57 -1.33 -6.93
N LEU A 52 -7.04 -1.49 -5.71
CA LEU A 52 -6.02 -0.60 -5.15
C LEU A 52 -4.79 -0.56 -6.06
N TYR A 53 -4.25 -1.72 -6.44
CA TYR A 53 -3.08 -1.80 -7.30
C TYR A 53 -3.37 -1.22 -8.69
N ARG A 54 -4.51 -1.57 -9.29
CA ARG A 54 -4.92 -1.09 -10.61
C ARG A 54 -5.02 0.44 -10.64
N THR A 55 -5.62 1.05 -9.63
CA THR A 55 -5.76 2.51 -9.55
C THR A 55 -4.44 3.21 -9.26
N ALA A 56 -3.55 2.59 -8.48
CA ALA A 56 -2.22 3.14 -8.18
C ALA A 56 -1.27 3.19 -9.39
N LEU A 57 -1.46 2.30 -10.36
CA LEU A 57 -0.76 2.37 -11.65
C LEU A 57 -1.08 3.67 -12.39
N GLU A 58 -2.31 4.19 -12.24
CA GLU A 58 -2.77 5.44 -12.86
C GLU A 58 -2.49 6.68 -12.01
N LEU A 59 -2.07 6.51 -10.74
CA LEU A 59 -1.72 7.63 -9.86
C LEU A 59 -0.48 8.34 -10.41
N GLU A 60 -0.58 9.65 -10.60
CA GLU A 60 0.50 10.46 -11.17
C GLU A 60 1.59 10.74 -10.13
N THR A 61 2.85 10.74 -10.56
CA THR A 61 3.93 11.35 -9.77
C THR A 61 3.77 12.86 -9.81
N ILE A 62 3.87 13.51 -8.65
CA ILE A 62 3.76 14.97 -8.52
C ILE A 62 5.09 15.56 -8.05
N GLU A 63 5.32 16.82 -8.41
CA GLU A 63 6.38 17.64 -7.82
C GLU A 63 5.84 18.32 -6.56
N LEU A 64 6.68 18.48 -5.55
CA LEU A 64 6.32 19.14 -4.29
C LEU A 64 6.52 20.66 -4.43
N ILE A 65 5.44 21.42 -4.25
CA ILE A 65 5.41 22.90 -4.31
C ILE A 65 5.12 23.49 -2.93
N HIS A 66 4.31 22.80 -2.14
CA HIS A 66 3.84 23.17 -0.81
C HIS A 66 4.56 22.45 0.32
N SER A 67 4.93 21.16 0.14
CA SER A 67 5.67 20.38 1.13
C SER A 67 7.17 20.27 0.80
N SER A 68 7.94 19.91 1.82
CA SER A 68 9.37 19.69 1.72
C SER A 68 9.82 18.59 2.69
N PRO A 69 11.09 18.14 2.65
CA PRO A 69 11.62 17.19 3.63
C PRO A 69 11.55 17.68 5.09
N GLU A 70 11.36 18.98 5.31
CA GLU A 70 11.21 19.60 6.63
C GLU A 70 9.73 19.77 7.05
N SER A 71 8.77 19.37 6.21
CA SER A 71 7.35 19.39 6.56
C SER A 71 7.07 18.45 7.73
N GLU A 72 6.47 18.97 8.78
CA GLU A 72 6.09 18.20 9.97
C GLU A 72 4.57 18.14 10.09
N PHE A 73 4.06 16.92 10.18
CA PHE A 73 2.65 16.65 10.44
C PHE A 73 2.50 16.07 11.84
N LYS A 74 1.27 16.12 12.38
CA LYS A 74 0.99 15.41 13.63
C LYS A 74 1.28 13.92 13.37
N GLU A 75 2.34 13.42 13.99
CA GLU A 75 2.81 12.06 13.84
C GLU A 75 1.69 11.08 14.22
N ILE A 76 1.44 10.15 13.31
CA ILE A 76 0.58 8.99 13.56
C ILE A 76 1.56 7.84 13.72
N ASP A 77 1.56 7.21 14.88
CA ASP A 77 2.48 6.11 15.14
C ASP A 77 2.15 4.96 14.17
N HIS A 78 3.03 4.77 13.17
CA HIS A 78 2.87 3.76 12.13
C HIS A 78 2.85 2.35 12.73
N ASP A 79 3.65 2.09 13.77
CA ASP A 79 3.63 0.82 14.49
C ASP A 79 2.33 0.62 15.28
N GLU A 80 1.69 1.68 15.79
CA GLU A 80 0.35 1.60 16.37
C GLU A 80 -0.70 1.25 15.30
N LEU A 81 -0.65 1.85 14.10
CA LEU A 81 -1.54 1.51 12.99
C LEU A 81 -1.38 0.04 12.57
N ARG A 82 -0.14 -0.41 12.42
CA ARG A 82 0.18 -1.81 12.09
C ARG A 82 -0.38 -2.76 13.15
N LYS A 83 -0.15 -2.47 14.44
CA LYS A 83 -0.67 -3.28 15.55
C LYS A 83 -2.20 -3.30 15.57
N MET A 84 -2.83 -2.15 15.33
CA MET A 84 -4.28 -2.06 15.28
C MET A 84 -4.84 -3.00 14.21
N ASN A 85 -4.30 -2.97 12.98
CA ASN A 85 -4.77 -3.85 11.94
C ASN A 85 -4.48 -5.33 12.21
N LYS A 86 -3.27 -5.68 12.69
CA LYS A 86 -2.90 -7.07 13.06
C LYS A 86 -3.86 -7.70 14.06
N ASN A 87 -4.53 -6.89 14.88
CA ASN A 87 -5.52 -7.35 15.86
C ASN A 87 -6.97 -7.39 15.31
N LEU A 88 -7.19 -7.02 14.05
CA LEU A 88 -8.48 -7.04 13.35
C LEU A 88 -8.50 -8.16 12.30
N ILE A 89 -9.10 -7.93 11.13
CA ILE A 89 -9.30 -8.97 10.12
C ILE A 89 -8.03 -9.49 9.48
N SER A 90 -6.91 -8.74 9.47
CA SER A 90 -5.67 -9.31 8.94
C SER A 90 -5.18 -10.49 9.77
N ASN A 91 -5.60 -10.60 11.04
CA ASN A 91 -5.31 -11.77 11.89
C ASN A 91 -5.88 -13.07 11.31
N LEU A 92 -6.87 -13.00 10.40
CA LEU A 92 -7.39 -14.16 9.67
C LEU A 92 -6.35 -14.77 8.71
N GLY A 93 -5.29 -14.02 8.38
CA GLY A 93 -4.10 -14.46 7.63
C GLY A 93 -2.89 -14.79 8.51
N LYS A 94 -3.00 -14.83 9.84
CA LYS A 94 -1.85 -15.02 10.75
C LYS A 94 -1.10 -16.34 10.56
N ASP A 95 -1.77 -17.37 10.06
CA ASP A 95 -1.16 -18.70 9.82
C ASP A 95 -0.66 -18.85 8.37
N CYS A 96 -0.71 -17.77 7.57
CA CYS A 96 -0.34 -17.75 6.16
C CYS A 96 1.07 -17.15 5.95
N PHE A 97 2.09 -17.96 6.22
CA PHE A 97 3.47 -17.67 5.80
C PHE A 97 3.71 -18.16 4.38
N TYR A 98 4.54 -17.45 3.62
CA TYR A 98 4.95 -17.85 2.29
C TYR A 98 6.44 -17.59 2.07
N TRP A 99 7.01 -18.25 1.08
CA TRP A 99 8.39 -18.03 0.65
C TRP A 99 8.37 -17.48 -0.78
N GLY A 100 9.06 -16.37 -1.00
CA GLY A 100 9.19 -15.71 -2.29
C GLY A 100 10.64 -15.68 -2.74
N ILE A 101 10.85 -15.73 -4.05
CA ILE A 101 12.12 -15.38 -4.71
C ILE A 101 11.75 -14.42 -5.83
N LEU A 102 12.41 -13.27 -5.89
CA LEU A 102 12.25 -12.29 -6.98
C LEU A 102 13.53 -12.29 -7.81
N ASP A 103 13.63 -13.25 -8.74
CA ASP A 103 14.75 -13.37 -9.68
C ASP A 103 14.31 -12.96 -11.10
N PRO A 104 14.27 -11.67 -11.42
CA PRO A 104 14.09 -11.22 -12.80
C PRO A 104 15.40 -11.54 -13.54
N THR A 105 15.44 -12.69 -14.21
CA THR A 105 16.62 -13.23 -14.89
C THR A 105 17.02 -12.41 -16.14
N TYR A 106 17.58 -11.21 -15.96
CA TYR A 106 18.28 -10.35 -16.94
C TYR A 106 19.00 -9.27 -16.09
N THR A 107 20.33 -9.07 -16.03
CA THR A 107 21.46 -9.30 -16.94
C THR A 107 22.71 -9.65 -16.10
N GLU A 108 23.18 -10.89 -16.20
CA GLU A 108 24.59 -11.20 -15.91
C GLU A 108 25.37 -11.00 -17.20
N GLU A 109 25.93 -9.80 -17.40
CA GLU A 109 27.06 -9.65 -18.31
C GLU A 109 28.32 -9.90 -17.45
N ASP A 110 29.08 -10.94 -17.78
CA ASP A 110 30.33 -11.31 -17.09
C ASP A 110 30.20 -11.59 -15.56
N GLY A 111 29.03 -12.06 -15.10
CA GLY A 111 28.81 -12.43 -13.71
C GLY A 111 28.78 -11.25 -12.72
N LYS A 112 28.50 -10.04 -13.20
CA LYS A 112 28.33 -8.84 -12.36
C LYS A 112 26.88 -8.34 -12.39
N PRO A 113 26.28 -8.02 -11.23
CA PRO A 113 24.98 -7.36 -11.18
C PRO A 113 25.04 -5.99 -11.90
N GLY A 114 24.02 -5.68 -12.70
CA GLY A 114 23.81 -4.33 -13.25
C GLY A 114 23.44 -3.30 -12.19
N LEU A 115 23.33 -2.02 -12.57
CA LEU A 115 23.04 -0.91 -11.65
C LEU A 115 21.71 -1.16 -10.90
N GLY A 116 21.78 -1.33 -9.58
CA GLY A 116 20.61 -1.48 -8.70
C GLY A 116 20.31 -2.90 -8.20
N TRP A 117 20.93 -3.95 -8.75
CA TRP A 117 20.65 -5.34 -8.37
C TRP A 117 21.59 -5.85 -7.27
N LYS A 118 21.05 -6.58 -6.28
CA LYS A 118 21.84 -7.21 -5.21
C LYS A 118 21.76 -8.72 -5.31
N ILE A 119 22.84 -9.41 -4.93
CA ILE A 119 22.86 -10.89 -4.88
C ILE A 119 21.73 -11.45 -4.00
N SER A 120 21.29 -10.67 -2.98
CA SER A 120 20.16 -11.00 -2.12
C SER A 120 18.84 -11.20 -2.84
N ASP A 121 18.66 -10.66 -4.05
CA ASP A 121 17.39 -10.76 -4.79
C ASP A 121 17.10 -12.22 -5.21
N LYS A 122 18.14 -13.07 -5.24
CA LYS A 122 18.06 -14.52 -5.50
C LYS A 122 17.85 -15.37 -4.24
N GLU A 123 17.97 -14.79 -3.05
CA GLU A 123 17.79 -15.52 -1.79
C GLU A 123 16.29 -15.65 -1.48
N PRO A 124 15.80 -16.84 -1.09
CA PRO A 124 14.43 -16.99 -0.62
C PRO A 124 14.18 -16.12 0.61
N THR A 125 13.16 -15.27 0.55
CA THR A 125 12.67 -14.50 1.70
C THR A 125 11.35 -15.08 2.19
N GLN A 126 11.16 -15.08 3.50
CA GLN A 126 9.88 -15.42 4.10
C GLN A 126 9.02 -14.15 4.16
N GLY A 127 7.82 -14.23 3.60
CA GLY A 127 6.78 -13.24 3.78
C GLY A 127 5.66 -13.76 4.68
N TRP A 128 4.82 -12.84 5.14
CA TRP A 128 3.72 -13.14 6.05
C TRP A 128 2.50 -12.30 5.70
N LEU A 129 1.40 -12.96 5.37
CA LEU A 129 0.21 -12.29 4.85
C LEU A 129 -0.34 -11.20 5.79
N VAL A 130 -0.36 -11.45 7.11
CA VAL A 130 -0.80 -10.44 8.08
C VAL A 130 0.12 -9.20 8.08
N ASP A 131 1.41 -9.39 7.82
CA ASP A 131 2.38 -8.30 7.78
C ASP A 131 2.17 -7.46 6.52
N ASP A 132 1.97 -8.11 5.36
CA ASP A 132 1.63 -7.42 4.11
C ASP A 132 0.38 -6.53 4.28
N PHE A 133 -0.68 -7.08 4.86
CA PHE A 133 -1.91 -6.31 5.10
C PHE A 133 -1.72 -5.17 6.10
N ALA A 134 -0.97 -5.40 7.17
CA ALA A 134 -0.73 -4.40 8.20
C ALA A 134 0.14 -3.25 7.68
N ASP A 135 1.15 -3.54 6.85
CA ASP A 135 2.04 -2.55 6.26
C ASP A 135 1.31 -1.73 5.19
N ILE A 136 0.52 -2.36 4.30
CA ILE A 136 -0.35 -1.63 3.36
C ILE A 136 -1.35 -0.76 4.12
N TYR A 137 -1.98 -1.30 5.17
CA TYR A 137 -2.94 -0.55 5.97
C TYR A 137 -2.34 0.70 6.59
N ALA A 138 -1.18 0.57 7.24
CA ALA A 138 -0.54 1.67 7.93
C ALA A 138 -0.10 2.77 6.96
N ASP A 139 0.54 2.40 5.85
CA ASP A 139 0.94 3.33 4.78
C ASP A 139 -0.28 4.10 4.23
N LEU A 140 -1.38 3.43 3.93
CA LEU A 140 -2.56 4.11 3.39
C LEU A 140 -3.28 4.96 4.44
N LYS A 141 -3.40 4.46 5.68
CA LYS A 141 -4.17 5.12 6.73
C LYS A 141 -3.50 6.41 7.20
N GLU A 142 -2.18 6.42 7.28
CA GLU A 142 -1.41 7.63 7.60
C GLU A 142 -1.71 8.74 6.58
N GLU A 143 -1.57 8.43 5.29
CA GLU A 143 -1.72 9.41 4.23
C GLU A 143 -3.18 9.86 4.02
N LEU A 144 -4.14 8.94 4.15
CA LEU A 144 -5.55 9.32 4.19
C LEU A 144 -5.87 10.23 5.39
N THR A 145 -5.18 10.08 6.52
CA THR A 145 -5.37 10.97 7.67
C THR A 145 -4.82 12.36 7.39
N LYS A 146 -3.67 12.48 6.71
CA LYS A 146 -3.14 13.78 6.26
C LYS A 146 -4.14 14.48 5.32
N ILE A 147 -4.73 13.74 4.38
CA ILE A 147 -5.71 14.27 3.43
C ILE A 147 -7.03 14.67 4.11
N ASP A 148 -7.61 13.77 4.91
CA ASP A 148 -8.99 13.89 5.38
C ASP A 148 -9.11 14.67 6.70
N GLN A 149 -8.08 14.64 7.56
CA GLN A 149 -8.13 15.27 8.89
C GLN A 149 -7.27 16.52 9.01
N ILE A 150 -6.05 16.51 8.46
CA ILE A 150 -5.17 17.70 8.48
C ILE A 150 -5.61 18.67 7.38
N GLY A 151 -5.71 18.19 6.14
CA GLY A 151 -6.39 18.89 5.04
C GLY A 151 -5.80 20.24 4.65
N THR A 152 -4.50 20.46 4.88
CA THR A 152 -3.76 21.63 4.37
C THR A 152 -3.16 21.31 3.00
N ASP A 153 -2.85 22.34 2.21
CA ASP A 153 -2.17 22.14 0.92
C ASP A 153 -0.89 21.31 1.06
N GLU A 154 -0.06 21.64 2.05
CA GLU A 154 1.16 20.92 2.41
C GLU A 154 0.93 19.45 2.77
N ALA A 155 -0.08 19.16 3.61
CA ALA A 155 -0.37 17.79 4.04
C ALA A 155 -0.96 16.93 2.92
N ILE A 156 -1.82 17.51 2.08
CA ILE A 156 -2.42 16.79 0.95
C ILE A 156 -1.36 16.51 -0.12
N GLU A 157 -0.49 17.48 -0.40
CA GLU A 157 0.58 17.31 -1.37
C GLU A 157 1.58 16.23 -0.93
N ASP A 158 2.07 16.30 0.32
CA ASP A 158 2.93 15.28 0.90
C ASP A 158 2.26 13.91 0.82
N ALA A 159 1.00 13.81 1.23
CA ALA A 159 0.30 12.53 1.23
C ALA A 159 0.17 11.88 -0.14
N LEU A 160 -0.20 12.66 -1.16
CA LEU A 160 -0.31 12.13 -2.52
C LEU A 160 1.05 11.71 -3.09
N TRP A 161 2.11 12.44 -2.73
CA TRP A 161 3.47 12.06 -3.08
C TRP A 161 3.88 10.76 -2.38
N GLN A 162 3.67 10.65 -1.06
CA GLN A 162 4.00 9.47 -0.25
C GLN A 162 3.24 8.23 -0.73
N LEU A 163 1.96 8.37 -1.06
CA LEU A 163 1.15 7.29 -1.62
C LEU A 163 1.76 6.71 -2.90
N LYS A 164 2.22 7.58 -3.83
CA LYS A 164 2.88 7.13 -5.07
C LYS A 164 4.29 6.60 -4.81
N PHE A 165 5.05 7.23 -3.91
CA PHE A 165 6.38 6.78 -3.54
C PHE A 165 6.34 5.39 -2.89
N GLY A 166 5.45 5.19 -1.92
CA GLY A 166 5.21 3.91 -1.26
C GLY A 166 4.72 2.83 -2.21
N PHE A 167 3.92 3.18 -3.23
CA PHE A 167 3.53 2.22 -4.27
C PHE A 167 4.76 1.65 -4.98
N ASN A 168 5.71 2.51 -5.35
CA ASN A 168 6.89 2.12 -6.10
C ASN A 168 7.93 1.36 -5.25
N HIS A 169 7.95 1.59 -3.94
CA HIS A 169 9.08 1.16 -3.09
C HIS A 169 8.69 0.30 -1.87
N HIS A 170 7.42 0.23 -1.49
CA HIS A 170 6.97 -0.41 -0.26
C HIS A 170 5.61 -1.12 -0.41
N TRP A 171 4.49 -0.48 -0.04
CA TRP A 171 3.17 -1.13 0.00
C TRP A 171 2.73 -1.75 -1.33
N GLY A 172 3.22 -1.26 -2.48
CA GLY A 172 2.93 -1.87 -3.77
C GLY A 172 3.49 -3.30 -3.92
N ASN A 173 4.67 -3.58 -3.35
CA ASN A 173 5.25 -4.92 -3.33
C ASN A 173 4.43 -5.85 -2.42
N HIS A 174 4.10 -5.40 -1.21
CA HIS A 174 3.21 -6.13 -0.29
C HIS A 174 1.86 -6.46 -0.94
N CYS A 175 1.30 -5.52 -1.71
CA CYS A 175 0.04 -5.71 -2.41
C CYS A 175 0.13 -6.88 -3.43
N ILE A 176 1.20 -6.95 -4.22
CA ILE A 176 1.42 -8.04 -5.19
C ILE A 176 1.61 -9.38 -4.48
N ASP A 177 2.44 -9.39 -3.43
CA ASP A 177 2.72 -10.60 -2.67
C ASP A 177 1.46 -11.16 -2.01
N ALA A 178 0.68 -10.30 -1.35
CA ALA A 178 -0.60 -10.67 -0.77
C ALA A 178 -1.57 -11.21 -1.82
N MET A 179 -1.72 -10.55 -2.97
CA MET A 179 -2.56 -11.04 -4.07
C MET A 179 -2.12 -12.42 -4.57
N ARG A 180 -0.81 -12.68 -4.68
CA ARG A 180 -0.27 -13.99 -5.08
C ARG A 180 -0.66 -15.07 -4.07
N VAL A 181 -0.55 -14.78 -2.77
CA VAL A 181 -0.94 -15.71 -1.70
C VAL A 181 -2.45 -15.97 -1.74
N LEU A 182 -3.27 -14.91 -1.81
CA LEU A 182 -4.73 -15.03 -1.90
C LEU A 182 -5.17 -15.83 -3.12
N HIS A 183 -4.54 -15.60 -4.28
CA HIS A 183 -4.79 -16.39 -5.48
C HIS A 183 -4.50 -17.86 -5.27
N TYR A 184 -3.35 -18.18 -4.68
CA TYR A 184 -2.99 -19.56 -4.36
C TYR A 184 -4.00 -20.20 -3.40
N LEU A 185 -4.37 -19.50 -2.33
CA LEU A 185 -5.30 -20.03 -1.33
C LEU A 185 -6.68 -20.31 -1.93
N TRP A 186 -7.19 -19.38 -2.74
CA TRP A 186 -8.53 -19.46 -3.33
C TRP A 186 -8.64 -20.48 -4.46
N TYR A 187 -7.69 -20.48 -5.41
CA TYR A 187 -7.81 -21.30 -6.63
C TYR A 187 -7.14 -22.66 -6.52
N ASN A 188 -6.18 -22.85 -5.62
CA ASN A 188 -5.52 -24.15 -5.44
C ASN A 188 -6.12 -24.98 -4.29
N GLY A 189 -7.35 -24.63 -3.86
CA GLY A 189 -8.17 -25.44 -2.95
C GLY A 189 -7.61 -25.50 -1.52
N LYS A 190 -7.07 -24.39 -1.01
CA LYS A 190 -6.61 -24.28 0.38
C LYS A 190 -7.53 -23.43 1.25
N LEU A 191 -8.67 -23.01 0.69
CA LEU A 191 -9.84 -22.44 1.36
C LEU A 191 -11.04 -23.34 1.10
#